data_AF-G6Y6G8-F1
#
_entry.id   AF-G6Y6G8-F1
#
_cell.length_a   1.000
_cell.length_b   1.000
_cell.length_c   1.000
_cell.angle_alpha   90.00
_cell.angle_beta   90.00
_cell.angle_gamma   90.00
#
_symmetry.space_group_name_H-M   'P 1'
#
loop_
_entity.id
_entity.type
_entity.pdbx_description
1 polymer ?
#
loop_
_entity_poly.entity_id
_entity_poly.type
_entity_poly.pdbx_seq_one_letter_code
_entity_poly.pdbx_strand_id
1 'polypeptide(L)'
;MNPAVNRWPLSSAALALTGMIIAGIGMYFIALRPPLLPEDVRYMHLSTAELEVIGPRLAMWLTQVFRVLGGYAFATGVLLIVLALTAFRSRHSVAVAGVLVGGASSIGLMSVVNFTIGSDFKWPLFVFATIWALSIISFAFEGYASSAVSSKDKR
;
A
#
# COMPACT_ATOMS: atom_id res chain seq x y z
N MET A 1 -14.65 -5.02 -37.09
CA MET A 1 -14.58 -5.31 -35.64
C MET A 1 -13.99 -4.09 -34.97
N ASN A 2 -14.78 -3.33 -34.21
CA ASN A 2 -14.26 -2.20 -33.44
C ASN A 2 -13.56 -2.81 -32.21
N PRO A 3 -12.25 -2.61 -31.98
CA PRO A 3 -11.65 -3.05 -30.73
C PRO A 3 -12.35 -2.25 -29.65
N ALA A 4 -13.19 -2.90 -28.85
CA ALA A 4 -13.73 -2.28 -27.65
C ALA A 4 -12.52 -1.80 -26.85
N VAL A 5 -12.29 -0.47 -26.84
CA VAL A 5 -11.21 0.14 -26.08
C VAL A 5 -11.42 -0.37 -24.66
N ASN A 6 -10.52 -1.24 -24.22
CA ASN A 6 -10.61 -1.91 -22.94
C ASN A 6 -10.31 -0.88 -21.85
N ARG A 7 -11.28 0.01 -21.60
CA ARG A 7 -11.17 1.08 -20.61
C ARG A 7 -11.08 0.41 -19.25
N TRP A 8 -9.93 0.61 -18.61
CA TRP A 8 -9.74 0.14 -17.25
C TRP A 8 -10.75 0.81 -16.33
N PRO A 9 -11.49 0.05 -15.50
CA PRO A 9 -12.26 0.63 -14.40
C PRO A 9 -11.33 1.49 -13.54
N LEU A 10 -11.80 2.65 -13.10
CA LEU A 10 -11.02 3.57 -12.27
C LEU A 10 -10.56 2.87 -10.99
N SER A 11 -11.45 2.05 -10.42
CA SER A 11 -11.18 1.19 -9.27
C SER A 11 -9.96 0.27 -9.49
N SER A 12 -9.88 -0.39 -10.65
CA SER A 12 -8.78 -1.30 -11.00
C SER A 12 -7.48 -0.54 -11.26
N ALA A 13 -7.54 0.61 -11.94
CA ALA A 13 -6.36 1.44 -12.19
C ALA A 13 -5.76 1.99 -10.88
N ALA A 14 -6.61 2.51 -9.98
CA ALA A 14 -6.18 3.01 -8.68
C ALA A 14 -5.59 1.90 -7.79
N LEU A 15 -6.16 0.70 -7.85
CA LEU A 15 -5.62 -0.46 -7.11
C LEU A 15 -4.27 -0.92 -7.65
N ALA A 16 -4.09 -0.96 -8.98
CA ALA A 16 -2.81 -1.28 -9.59
C ALA A 16 -1.74 -0.23 -9.21
N LEU A 17 -2.09 1.06 -9.21
CA LEU A 17 -1.21 2.13 -8.76
C LEU A 17 -0.83 1.97 -7.29
N THR A 18 -1.80 1.65 -6.43
CA THR A 18 -1.55 1.32 -5.02
C THR A 18 -0.54 0.18 -4.89
N GLY A 19 -0.75 -0.91 -5.65
CA GLY A 19 0.16 -2.05 -5.64
C GLY A 19 1.57 -1.69 -6.10
N MET A 20 1.71 -0.87 -7.14
CA MET A 20 3.01 -0.37 -7.60
C MET A 20 3.72 0.48 -6.54
N ILE A 21 2.98 1.35 -5.86
CA ILE A 21 3.52 2.18 -4.77
C ILE A 21 4.03 1.30 -3.63
N ILE A 22 3.21 0.35 -3.15
CA ILE A 22 3.57 -0.55 -2.06
C ILE A 22 4.77 -1.44 -2.46
N ALA A 23 4.82 -1.89 -3.71
CA ALA A 23 5.96 -2.62 -4.23
C ALA A 23 7.24 -1.77 -4.25
N GLY A 24 7.14 -0.51 -4.69
CA GLY A 24 8.24 0.44 -4.66
C GLY A 24 8.74 0.73 -3.24
N ILE A 25 7.83 0.88 -2.28
CA ILE A 25 8.18 1.03 -0.85
C ILE A 25 8.91 -0.23 -0.36
N GLY A 26 8.42 -1.42 -0.70
CA GLY A 26 9.10 -2.67 -0.36
C GLY A 26 10.53 -2.72 -0.88
N MET A 27 10.73 -2.35 -2.15
CA MET A 27 12.06 -2.27 -2.76
C MET A 27 12.97 -1.23 -2.07
N TYR A 28 12.41 -0.08 -1.71
CA TYR A 28 13.13 0.94 -0.93
C TYR A 28 13.62 0.38 0.41
N PHE A 29 12.77 -0.34 1.15
CA PHE A 29 13.15 -0.96 2.43
C PHE A 29 14.24 -2.04 2.29
N ILE A 30 14.24 -2.79 1.18
CA ILE A 30 15.23 -3.84 0.94
C ILE A 30 16.61 -3.26 0.60
N ALA A 31 16.66 -2.23 -0.25
CA ALA A 31 17.88 -1.82 -0.93
C ALA A 31 18.42 -0.45 -0.50
N LEU A 32 17.54 0.48 -0.10
CA LEU A 32 17.89 1.91 0.00
C LEU A 32 17.66 2.51 1.38
N ARG A 33 16.74 1.98 2.19
CA ARG A 33 16.41 2.54 3.50
C ARG A 33 17.61 2.41 4.44
N PRO A 34 18.13 3.53 4.98
CA PRO A 34 19.12 3.48 6.05
C PRO A 34 18.57 2.73 7.28
N PRO A 35 19.42 2.00 8.04
CA PRO A 35 18.95 1.26 9.20
C PRO A 35 18.43 2.16 10.34
N LEU A 36 18.97 3.37 10.46
CA LEU A 36 18.52 4.36 11.44
C LEU A 36 18.30 5.68 10.72
N LEU A 37 17.07 6.16 10.76
CA LEU A 37 16.74 7.52 10.34
C LEU A 37 16.85 8.49 11.52
N PRO A 38 17.02 9.80 11.27
CA PRO A 38 17.00 10.80 12.33
C PRO A 38 15.73 10.75 13.19
N GLU A 39 14.58 10.41 12.57
CA GLU A 39 13.32 10.21 13.27
C GLU A 39 13.33 8.99 14.21
N ASP A 40 14.01 7.90 13.83
CA ASP A 40 14.12 6.68 14.64
C ASP A 40 14.91 6.98 15.93
N VAL A 41 16.04 7.70 15.79
CA VAL A 41 16.88 8.16 16.91
C VAL A 41 16.11 9.09 17.84
N ARG A 42 15.35 10.03 17.27
CA ARG A 42 14.49 10.96 18.01
C ARG A 42 13.42 10.23 18.80
N TYR A 43 12.73 9.26 18.19
CA TYR A 43 11.66 8.49 18.83
C TYR A 43 12.19 7.62 19.97
N MET A 44 13.37 7.02 19.80
CA MET A 44 14.00 6.18 20.82
C MET A 44 14.75 6.96 21.90
N HIS A 45 14.88 8.29 21.77
CA HIS A 45 15.64 9.15 22.68
C HIS A 45 17.11 8.71 22.87
N LEU A 46 17.76 8.19 21.82
CA LEU A 46 19.13 7.70 21.92
C LEU A 46 20.14 8.84 22.02
N SER A 47 21.06 8.74 22.98
CA SER A 47 22.22 9.63 23.08
C SER A 47 23.33 9.24 22.10
N THR A 48 24.28 10.16 21.87
CA THR A 48 25.46 9.92 21.03
C THR A 48 26.33 8.79 21.59
N ALA A 49 26.53 8.76 22.90
CA ALA A 49 27.32 7.72 23.58
C ALA A 49 26.69 6.32 23.41
N GLU A 50 25.37 6.22 23.47
CA GLU A 50 24.67 4.95 23.23
C GLU A 50 24.81 4.53 21.76
N LEU A 51 24.65 5.45 20.81
CA LEU A 51 24.82 5.15 19.38
C LEU A 51 26.24 4.66 19.04
N GLU A 52 27.28 5.16 19.70
CA GLU A 52 28.65 4.65 19.53
C GLU A 52 28.79 3.19 19.99
N VAL A 53 28.11 2.82 21.08
CA VAL A 53 28.25 1.48 21.70
C VAL A 53 27.33 0.42 21.06
N ILE A 54 26.07 0.77 20.75
CA ILE A 54 25.07 -0.17 20.22
C ILE A 54 24.75 0.02 18.74
N GLY A 55 25.03 1.20 18.18
CA GLY A 55 24.64 1.58 16.83
C GLY A 55 25.03 0.59 15.74
N PRO A 56 26.29 0.12 15.66
CA PRO A 56 26.70 -0.83 14.62
C PRO A 56 25.91 -2.15 14.66
N ARG A 57 25.68 -2.72 15.85
CA ARG A 57 24.92 -3.97 16.01
C ARG A 57 23.43 -3.75 15.73
N LEU A 58 22.88 -2.64 16.21
CA LEU A 58 21.51 -2.24 15.96
C LEU A 58 21.25 -2.05 14.47
N ALA A 59 22.16 -1.39 13.76
CA ALA A 59 22.07 -1.16 12.31
C ALA A 59 22.11 -2.48 11.53
N MET A 60 22.98 -3.42 11.89
CA MET A 60 23.03 -4.74 11.24
C MET A 60 21.72 -5.52 11.44
N TRP A 61 21.17 -5.53 12.65
CA TRP A 61 19.89 -6.17 12.94
C TRP A 61 18.73 -5.50 12.18
N LEU A 62 18.62 -4.16 12.26
CA LEU A 62 17.57 -3.40 11.57
C LEU A 62 17.62 -3.58 10.06
N THR A 63 18.82 -3.69 9.46
CA THR A 63 18.95 -3.98 8.02
C THR A 63 18.23 -5.27 7.63
N GLN A 64 18.35 -6.34 8.44
CA GLN A 64 17.66 -7.60 8.16
C GLN A 64 16.15 -7.48 8.39
N VAL A 65 15.74 -6.78 9.45
CA VAL A 65 14.32 -6.50 9.72
C VAL A 65 13.67 -5.76 8.55
N PHE A 66 14.34 -4.73 8.00
CA PHE A 66 13.82 -3.98 6.85
C PHE A 66 13.81 -4.78 5.56
N ARG A 67 14.78 -5.67 5.33
CA ARG A 67 14.73 -6.58 4.18
C ARG A 67 13.51 -7.50 4.23
N VAL A 68 13.21 -8.06 5.39
CA VAL A 68 12.04 -8.93 5.57
C VAL A 68 10.75 -8.12 5.43
N LEU A 69 10.63 -6.99 6.14
CA LEU A 69 9.46 -6.11 6.06
C LEU A 69 9.24 -5.58 4.63
N GLY A 70 10.32 -5.17 3.97
CA GLY A 70 10.32 -4.72 2.58
C GLY A 70 9.94 -5.84 1.61
N GLY A 71 10.36 -7.08 1.85
CA GLY A 71 9.92 -8.25 1.11
C GLY A 71 8.41 -8.50 1.23
N TYR A 72 7.86 -8.40 2.44
CA TYR A 72 6.40 -8.51 2.66
C TYR A 72 5.62 -7.39 1.98
N ALA A 73 6.12 -6.14 2.05
CA ALA A 73 5.52 -5.02 1.33
C ALA A 73 5.59 -5.25 -0.19
N PHE A 74 6.75 -5.65 -0.71
CA PHE A 74 6.91 -5.95 -2.13
C PHE A 74 5.93 -7.01 -2.62
N ALA A 75 5.84 -8.14 -1.91
CA ALA A 75 4.89 -9.21 -2.21
C ALA A 75 3.44 -8.72 -2.15
N THR A 76 3.07 -7.93 -1.14
CA THR A 76 1.71 -7.35 -1.02
C THR A 76 1.39 -6.44 -2.21
N GLY A 77 2.33 -5.60 -2.62
CA GLY A 77 2.18 -4.73 -3.78
C GLY A 77 1.95 -5.52 -5.08
N VAL A 78 2.74 -6.57 -5.31
CA VAL A 78 2.56 -7.48 -6.44
C VAL A 78 1.20 -8.17 -6.41
N LEU A 79 0.76 -8.67 -5.25
CA LEU A 79 -0.56 -9.29 -5.10
C LEU A 79 -1.71 -8.31 -5.41
N LEU A 80 -1.60 -7.05 -4.98
CA LEU A 80 -2.60 -6.02 -5.30
C LEU A 80 -2.63 -5.71 -6.80
N ILE A 81 -1.47 -5.69 -7.48
CA ILE A 81 -1.41 -5.55 -8.95
C ILE A 81 -2.11 -6.74 -9.62
N VAL A 82 -1.83 -7.97 -9.18
CA VAL A 82 -2.48 -9.17 -9.74
C VAL A 82 -3.99 -9.13 -9.53
N LEU A 83 -4.46 -8.76 -8.33
CA LEU A 83 -5.89 -8.61 -8.05
C LEU A 83 -6.52 -7.54 -8.95
N ALA A 84 -5.87 -6.38 -9.09
CA ALA A 84 -6.30 -5.29 -9.97
C ALA A 84 -6.41 -5.72 -11.43
N LEU A 85 -5.50 -6.57 -11.90
CA LEU A 85 -5.49 -7.10 -13.27
C LEU A 85 -6.48 -8.25 -13.50
N THR A 86 -7.00 -8.87 -12.43
CA THR A 86 -7.81 -10.09 -12.53
C THR A 86 -9.17 -9.92 -11.84
N ALA A 87 -9.30 -10.34 -10.58
CA ALA A 87 -10.56 -10.49 -9.87
C ALA A 87 -11.27 -9.15 -9.63
N PHE A 88 -10.53 -8.04 -9.56
CA PHE A 88 -11.11 -6.70 -9.44
C PHE A 88 -11.78 -6.24 -10.73
N ARG A 89 -11.23 -6.60 -11.90
CA ARG A 89 -11.86 -6.34 -13.21
C ARG A 89 -13.12 -7.16 -13.43
N SER A 90 -13.13 -8.40 -12.94
CA SER A 90 -14.31 -9.27 -12.97
C SER A 90 -15.32 -8.97 -11.85
N ARG A 91 -15.05 -7.94 -11.03
CA ARG A 91 -15.91 -7.49 -9.93
C ARG A 91 -16.28 -8.58 -8.90
N HIS A 92 -15.38 -9.52 -8.62
CA HIS A 92 -15.59 -10.53 -7.58
C HIS A 92 -15.61 -9.90 -6.18
N SER A 93 -16.68 -10.15 -5.40
CA SER A 93 -16.84 -9.62 -4.04
C SER A 93 -15.72 -10.04 -3.08
N VAL A 94 -15.23 -11.28 -3.20
CA VAL A 94 -14.10 -11.79 -2.41
C VAL A 94 -12.81 -11.00 -2.65
N ALA A 95 -12.60 -10.48 -3.87
CA ALA A 95 -11.44 -9.65 -4.18
C ALA A 95 -11.47 -8.32 -3.42
N VAL A 96 -12.66 -7.74 -3.22
CA VAL A 96 -12.83 -6.51 -2.43
C VAL A 96 -12.49 -6.75 -0.96
N ALA A 97 -12.94 -7.88 -0.39
CA ALA A 97 -12.57 -8.25 0.98
C ALA A 97 -11.05 -8.40 1.12
N GLY A 98 -10.38 -9.06 0.15
CA GLY A 98 -8.93 -9.17 0.13
C GLY A 98 -8.21 -7.83 0.04
N VAL A 99 -8.67 -6.91 -0.82
CA VAL A 99 -8.12 -5.56 -0.96
C VAL A 99 -8.34 -4.71 0.30
N LEU A 100 -9.50 -4.85 0.94
CA LEU A 100 -9.84 -4.18 2.19
C LEU A 100 -8.91 -4.63 3.32
N VAL A 101 -8.86 -5.94 3.58
CA VAL A 101 -8.05 -6.50 4.67
C VAL A 101 -6.58 -6.27 4.40
N GLY A 102 -6.11 -6.63 3.20
CA GLY A 102 -4.69 -6.53 2.82
C GLY A 102 -4.19 -5.10 2.78
N GLY A 103 -4.99 -4.15 2.27
CA GLY A 103 -4.61 -2.74 2.26
C GLY A 103 -4.66 -2.09 3.65
N ALA A 104 -5.66 -2.43 4.47
CA ALA A 104 -5.74 -1.95 5.84
C ALA A 104 -4.57 -2.47 6.69
N SER A 105 -4.23 -3.76 6.57
CA SER A 105 -3.11 -4.37 7.30
C SER A 105 -1.73 -3.98 6.76
N SER A 106 -1.65 -3.39 5.57
CA SER A 106 -0.41 -2.91 4.96
C SER A 106 -0.31 -1.38 5.01
N ILE A 107 -0.63 -0.69 3.92
CA ILE A 107 -0.45 0.76 3.77
C ILE A 107 -1.30 1.56 4.77
N GLY A 108 -2.48 1.05 5.15
CA GLY A 108 -3.33 1.67 6.17
C GLY A 108 -2.64 1.68 7.54
N LEU A 109 -2.28 0.51 8.06
CA LEU A 109 -1.55 0.37 9.33
C LEU A 109 -0.23 1.13 9.30
N MET A 110 0.50 1.05 8.20
CA MET A 110 1.77 1.77 8.02
C MET A 110 1.57 3.28 8.13
N SER A 111 0.53 3.84 7.50
CA SER A 111 0.22 5.26 7.61
C SER A 111 -0.09 5.66 9.05
N VAL A 112 -0.95 4.91 9.76
CA VAL A 112 -1.31 5.18 11.16
C VAL A 112 -0.08 5.18 12.07
N VAL A 113 0.75 4.13 12.00
CA VAL A 113 1.96 4.02 12.83
C VAL A 113 2.92 5.17 12.56
N ASN A 114 3.08 5.60 11.30
CA ASN A 114 3.96 6.71 10.96
C ASN A 114 3.48 8.06 11.54
N PHE A 115 2.17 8.26 11.70
CA PHE A 115 1.67 9.40 12.47
C PHE A 115 1.99 9.27 13.96
N THR A 116 1.77 8.09 14.55
CA THR A 116 1.99 7.83 15.98
C THR A 116 3.45 8.06 16.39
N ILE A 117 4.42 7.64 15.58
CA ILE A 117 5.85 7.83 15.87
C ILE A 117 6.36 9.22 15.47
N GLY A 118 5.51 10.08 14.90
CA GLY A 118 5.91 11.41 14.43
C GLY A 118 6.91 11.36 13.28
N SER A 119 6.77 10.38 12.37
CA SER A 119 7.64 10.23 11.21
C SER A 119 7.49 11.40 10.24
N ASP A 120 8.59 11.74 9.58
CA ASP A 120 8.69 12.71 8.50
C ASP A 120 8.01 12.17 7.21
N PHE A 121 7.79 10.84 7.11
CA PHE A 121 7.11 10.17 5.99
C PHE A 121 5.58 10.08 6.12
N LYS A 122 4.99 10.50 7.25
CA LYS A 122 3.56 10.31 7.53
C LYS A 122 2.63 10.85 6.43
N TRP A 123 2.95 12.03 5.87
CA TRP A 123 2.13 12.66 4.83
C TRP A 123 2.18 11.94 3.48
N PRO A 124 3.38 11.63 2.91
CA PRO A 124 3.47 10.76 1.73
C PRO A 124 2.70 9.45 1.87
N LEU A 125 2.86 8.76 3.01
CA LEU A 125 2.19 7.48 3.26
C LEU A 125 0.68 7.62 3.38
N PHE A 126 0.20 8.71 3.97
CA PHE A 126 -1.22 9.02 4.04
C PHE A 126 -1.84 9.25 2.66
N VAL A 127 -1.15 9.96 1.77
CA VAL A 127 -1.58 10.15 0.39
C VAL A 127 -1.69 8.80 -0.31
N PHE A 128 -0.71 7.91 -0.15
CA PHE A 128 -0.76 6.57 -0.74
C PHE A 128 -1.89 5.71 -0.18
N ALA A 129 -2.13 5.76 1.13
CA ALA A 129 -3.28 5.10 1.76
C ALA A 129 -4.62 5.65 1.24
N THR A 130 -4.67 6.95 0.91
CA THR A 130 -5.86 7.57 0.30
C THR A 130 -6.12 7.04 -1.11
N ILE A 131 -5.09 6.86 -1.94
CA ILE A 131 -5.22 6.26 -3.29
C ILE A 131 -5.83 4.85 -3.19
N TRP A 132 -5.36 4.06 -2.23
CA TRP A 132 -5.93 2.76 -1.94
C TRP A 132 -7.41 2.85 -1.55
N ALA A 133 -7.77 3.72 -0.61
CA ALA A 133 -9.16 3.89 -0.17
C ALA A 133 -10.07 4.32 -1.34
N LEU A 134 -9.58 5.22 -2.20
CA LEU A 134 -10.28 5.66 -3.40
C LEU A 134 -10.52 4.52 -4.39
N SER A 135 -9.63 3.52 -4.47
CA SER A 135 -9.84 2.35 -5.32
C SER A 135 -11.08 1.54 -4.89
N ILE A 136 -11.29 1.37 -3.59
CA ILE A 136 -12.42 0.65 -3.00
C ILE A 136 -13.70 1.48 -3.16
N ILE A 137 -13.65 2.78 -2.88
CA ILE A 137 -14.78 3.69 -3.02
C ILE A 137 -15.25 3.71 -4.48
N SER A 138 -14.32 3.84 -5.43
CA SER A 138 -14.61 3.79 -6.86
C SER A 138 -15.22 2.44 -7.25
N PHE A 139 -14.72 1.33 -6.70
CA PHE A 139 -15.29 0.01 -6.94
C PHE A 139 -16.76 -0.03 -6.54
N ALA A 140 -17.12 0.50 -5.36
CA ALA A 140 -18.49 0.53 -4.89
C ALA A 140 -19.40 1.36 -5.82
N PHE A 141 -18.98 2.58 -6.17
CA PHE A 141 -19.75 3.47 -7.06
C PHE A 141 -19.96 2.90 -8.46
N GLU A 142 -18.93 2.30 -9.06
CA GLU A 142 -19.03 1.62 -10.35
C GLU A 142 -20.08 0.49 -10.30
N GLY A 143 -20.16 -0.23 -9.18
CA GLY A 143 -21.14 -1.29 -8.97
C GLY A 143 -22.58 -0.78 -8.92
N TYR A 144 -22.82 0.27 -8.13
CA TYR A 144 -24.13 0.91 -8.05
C TYR A 144 -24.58 1.45 -9.41
N ALA A 145 -23.69 2.09 -10.16
CA ALA A 145 -23.99 2.62 -11.49
C ALA A 145 -24.40 1.51 -12.48
N SER A 146 -23.66 0.38 -12.51
CA SER A 146 -23.99 -0.76 -13.38
C SER A 146 -25.34 -1.39 -13.04
N SER A 147 -25.67 -1.56 -11.75
CA SER A 147 -26.95 -2.10 -11.32
C SER A 147 -28.13 -1.18 -11.65
N ALA A 148 -27.96 0.14 -11.50
CA ALA A 148 -28.99 1.13 -11.81
C ALA A 148 -29.36 1.14 -13.29
N VAL A 149 -28.37 1.06 -14.19
CA VAL A 149 -28.59 0.99 -15.65
C VAL A 149 -29.35 -0.28 -16.04
N SER A 150 -28.94 -1.45 -15.53
CA SER A 150 -29.62 -2.72 -15.83
C SER A 150 -31.10 -2.75 -15.37
N SER A 151 -31.44 -2.00 -14.33
CA SER A 151 -32.83 -1.87 -13.85
C SER A 151 -33.71 -0.98 -14.73
N LYS A 152 -33.12 -0.06 -15.51
CA LYS A 152 -33.83 0.82 -16.45
C LYS A 152 -34.13 0.12 -17.77
N ASP A 153 -33.19 -0.68 -18.29
CA ASP A 153 -33.39 -1.43 -19.56
C ASP A 153 -34.43 -2.55 -19.46
N LYS A 154 -34.84 -2.93 -18.25
CA LYS A 154 -35.86 -3.97 -18.01
C LYS A 154 -37.28 -3.42 -17.83
N ARG A 155 -37.48 -2.09 -17.88
CA ARG A 155 -38.81 -1.45 -17.82
C ARG A 155 -39.20 -0.95 -19.21
#